data_AF-A0A348VT81-F1
#
_entry.id   AF-A0A348VT81-F1
#
_cell.length_a   1.000
_cell.length_b   1.000
_cell.length_c   1.000
_cell.angle_alpha   90.00
_cell.angle_beta   90.00
_cell.angle_gamma   90.00
#
_symmetry.space_group_name_H-M   'P 1'
#
loop_
_entity.id
_entity.type
_entity.pdbx_description
1 polymer ?
#
loop_
_entity_poly.entity_id
_entity_poly.type
_entity_poly.pdbx_seq_one_letter_code
_entity_poly.pdbx_strand_id
1 'polypeptide(L)'
;MLERLFRRRVPPQDVISPEAARALTEASADIGRQVGLIIDRSGNVRDVIIGTDRDILIPNLSEYRLGARRLRGVRLVHTHLKDQPLNQEDLTDLAMLRLDIMAALHVRSDGLPGSISIGHLLPQNPLEKMYAVLPPVPVHDLDLDILDLITGLEREMERTAAAIEVAKKDRAILVSVSRKNRQEQEESIAELKELARSDGIHVLDAVVQRPQELNRKYLLGEGKLKELVIRSQQLGADLIVFDQNLSPAQIRSIGDVTEMRVIDRTQLILDIFARR
;
A
#
# COMPACT_ATOMS: atom_id res chain seq x y z
N MET A 1 -8.89 -28.13 -8.28
CA MET A 1 -7.52 -27.96 -7.72
C MET A 1 -7.44 -26.72 -6.84
N LEU A 2 -7.77 -25.53 -7.36
CA LEU A 2 -7.72 -24.26 -6.64
C LEU A 2 -8.59 -24.20 -5.37
N GLU A 3 -9.78 -24.82 -5.36
CA GLU A 3 -10.63 -24.91 -4.14
C GLU A 3 -9.93 -25.58 -2.96
N ARG A 4 -8.94 -26.45 -3.22
CA ARG A 4 -8.16 -27.11 -2.16
C ARG A 4 -7.18 -26.14 -1.49
N LEU A 5 -6.80 -25.04 -2.15
CA LEU A 5 -5.92 -24.01 -1.60
C LEU A 5 -6.61 -23.25 -0.47
N PHE A 6 -7.92 -22.94 -0.59
CA PHE A 6 -8.69 -22.29 0.48
C PHE A 6 -8.76 -23.10 1.78
N ARG A 7 -8.61 -24.42 1.71
CA ARG A 7 -8.65 -25.31 2.89
C ARG A 7 -7.29 -25.45 3.58
N ARG A 8 -6.24 -24.87 3.01
CA ARG A 8 -4.90 -24.94 3.60
C ARG A 8 -4.82 -24.01 4.81
N ARG A 9 -4.05 -24.44 5.80
CA ARG A 9 -3.61 -23.60 6.90
C ARG A 9 -2.11 -23.49 6.84
N VAL A 10 -1.63 -22.28 7.07
CA VAL A 10 -0.21 -21.98 7.22
C VAL A 10 0.02 -21.63 8.68
N PRO A 11 1.05 -22.16 9.34
CA PRO A 11 1.38 -21.72 10.70
C PRO A 11 1.52 -20.18 10.75
N PRO A 12 0.99 -19.51 11.79
CA PRO A 12 1.01 -18.05 11.88
C PRO A 12 2.39 -17.42 11.67
N GLN A 13 3.46 -18.07 12.14
CA GLN A 13 4.85 -17.65 12.06
C GLN A 13 5.56 -17.93 10.72
N ASP A 14 4.97 -18.76 9.85
CA ASP A 14 5.58 -19.12 8.57
C ASP A 14 5.09 -18.20 7.45
N VAL A 15 5.95 -17.82 6.50
CA VAL A 15 5.49 -17.15 5.27
C VAL A 15 4.49 -18.03 4.53
N ILE A 16 4.86 -19.30 4.31
CA ILE A 16 4.06 -20.33 3.65
C ILE A 16 4.52 -21.71 4.14
N SER A 17 3.59 -22.62 4.41
CA SER A 17 3.93 -24.01 4.79
C SER A 17 4.42 -24.80 3.55
N PRO A 18 5.27 -25.82 3.70
CA PRO A 18 5.73 -26.65 2.59
C PRO A 18 4.58 -27.23 1.72
N GLU A 19 3.49 -27.67 2.34
CA GLU A 19 2.34 -28.23 1.63
C GLU A 19 1.55 -27.19 0.85
N ALA A 20 1.45 -25.97 1.38
CA ALA A 20 0.81 -24.85 0.70
C ALA A 20 1.68 -24.35 -0.46
N ALA A 21 3.00 -24.25 -0.26
CA ALA A 21 3.96 -23.87 -1.31
C ALA A 21 3.88 -24.84 -2.49
N ARG A 22 3.93 -26.15 -2.22
CA ARG A 22 3.79 -27.17 -3.25
C ARG A 22 2.45 -27.10 -3.96
N ALA A 23 1.35 -27.01 -3.22
CA ALA A 23 0.02 -26.95 -3.83
C ALA A 23 -0.15 -25.69 -4.70
N LEU A 24 0.45 -24.57 -4.29
CA LEU A 24 0.41 -23.31 -5.02
C LEU A 24 1.20 -23.40 -6.33
N THR A 25 2.41 -23.95 -6.31
CA THR A 25 3.26 -24.07 -7.51
C THR A 25 2.73 -25.11 -8.48
N GLU A 26 2.21 -26.24 -7.98
CA GLU A 26 1.53 -27.23 -8.82
C GLU A 26 0.32 -26.60 -9.53
N ALA A 27 -0.50 -25.82 -8.81
CA ALA A 27 -1.66 -25.16 -9.42
C ALA A 27 -1.25 -24.10 -10.46
N SER A 28 -0.18 -23.36 -10.21
CA SER A 28 0.35 -22.37 -11.14
C SER A 28 0.93 -23.04 -12.40
N ALA A 29 1.66 -24.14 -12.24
CA ALA A 29 2.21 -24.93 -13.34
C ALA A 29 1.12 -25.52 -14.24
N ASP A 30 0.06 -26.09 -13.62
CA ASP A 30 -1.06 -26.70 -14.35
C ASP A 30 -1.86 -25.67 -15.17
N ILE A 31 -2.01 -24.45 -14.65
CA ILE A 31 -2.79 -23.38 -15.29
C ILE A 31 -1.93 -22.53 -16.25
N GLY A 32 -0.61 -22.55 -16.08
CA GLY A 32 0.31 -21.69 -16.82
C GLY A 32 0.16 -20.20 -16.49
N ARG A 33 -0.31 -19.89 -15.27
CA ARG A 33 -0.57 -18.51 -14.79
C ARG A 33 -0.09 -18.37 -13.36
N GLN A 34 0.20 -17.14 -12.93
CA GLN A 34 0.48 -16.85 -11.54
C GLN A 34 -0.74 -17.16 -10.66
N VAL A 35 -0.49 -17.73 -9.49
CA VAL A 35 -1.51 -18.01 -8.47
C VAL A 35 -1.03 -17.41 -7.16
N GLY A 36 -1.92 -16.71 -6.46
CA GLY A 36 -1.63 -16.05 -5.19
C GLY A 36 -2.54 -16.50 -4.06
N LEU A 37 -2.03 -16.41 -2.84
CA LEU A 37 -2.76 -16.66 -1.59
C LEU A 37 -2.69 -15.41 -0.73
N ILE A 38 -3.85 -14.90 -0.33
CA ILE A 38 -3.94 -13.94 0.78
C ILE A 38 -4.13 -14.74 2.05
N ILE A 39 -3.21 -14.58 3.00
CA ILE A 39 -3.18 -15.32 4.26
C ILE A 39 -3.27 -14.33 5.41
N ASP A 40 -4.22 -14.53 6.32
CA ASP A 40 -4.34 -13.70 7.52
C ASP A 40 -3.31 -14.06 8.61
N ARG A 41 -3.17 -13.22 9.63
CA ARG A 41 -2.26 -13.48 10.77
C ARG A 41 -2.60 -14.75 11.58
N SER A 42 -3.80 -15.30 11.44
CA SER A 42 -4.18 -16.57 12.07
C SER A 42 -3.80 -17.79 11.22
N GLY A 43 -3.23 -17.57 10.04
CA GLY A 43 -2.78 -18.64 9.15
C GLY A 43 -3.84 -19.17 8.18
N ASN A 44 -4.99 -18.50 8.07
CA ASN A 44 -6.06 -18.94 7.16
C ASN A 44 -5.85 -18.33 5.78
N VAL A 45 -6.00 -19.16 4.74
CA VAL A 45 -6.10 -18.68 3.35
C VAL A 45 -7.48 -18.05 3.16
N ARG A 46 -7.50 -16.74 2.93
CA ARG A 46 -8.71 -15.95 2.77
C ARG A 46 -9.16 -15.85 1.33
N ASP A 47 -8.20 -15.65 0.44
CA ASP A 47 -8.43 -15.55 -0.99
C ASP A 47 -7.37 -16.32 -1.77
N VAL A 48 -7.80 -16.84 -2.90
CA VAL A 48 -6.94 -17.41 -3.93
C VAL A 48 -7.09 -16.56 -5.18
N ILE A 49 -5.98 -16.00 -5.66
CA ILE A 49 -5.95 -15.07 -6.77
C ILE A 49 -5.34 -15.77 -7.98
N ILE A 50 -5.88 -15.51 -9.16
CA ILE A 50 -5.32 -16.01 -10.43
C ILE A 50 -4.89 -14.80 -11.26
N GLY A 51 -3.59 -14.65 -11.45
CA GLY A 51 -2.97 -13.60 -12.24
C GLY A 51 -2.82 -13.96 -13.72
N THR A 52 -2.05 -13.19 -14.47
CA THR A 52 -1.57 -13.54 -15.81
C THR A 52 -0.28 -14.37 -15.69
N ASP A 53 0.50 -14.51 -16.75
CA ASP A 53 1.88 -15.03 -16.68
C ASP A 53 2.88 -14.02 -16.08
N ARG A 54 2.46 -12.76 -15.87
CA ARG A 54 3.33 -11.65 -15.46
C ARG A 54 2.90 -10.95 -14.18
N ASP A 55 1.60 -10.74 -14.01
CA ASP A 55 1.06 -9.84 -13.00
C ASP A 55 -0.11 -10.48 -12.27
N ILE A 56 -0.36 -10.05 -11.02
CA ILE A 56 -1.46 -10.54 -10.21
C ILE A 56 -2.34 -9.38 -9.74
N LEU A 57 -3.65 -9.47 -10.03
CA LEU A 57 -4.58 -8.44 -9.59
C LEU A 57 -5.09 -8.74 -8.18
N ILE A 58 -4.62 -7.95 -7.21
CA ILE A 58 -5.04 -8.11 -5.81
C ILE A 58 -6.47 -7.58 -5.63
N PRO A 59 -7.38 -8.38 -5.02
CA PRO A 59 -8.74 -7.93 -4.76
C PRO A 59 -8.77 -6.77 -3.77
N ASN A 60 -9.92 -6.10 -3.70
CA ASN A 60 -10.10 -5.02 -2.72
C ASN A 60 -10.05 -5.59 -1.30
N LEU A 61 -9.13 -5.08 -0.47
CA LEU A 61 -8.90 -5.52 0.90
C LEU A 61 -9.65 -4.68 1.95
N SER A 62 -10.75 -4.00 1.57
CA SER A 62 -11.54 -3.14 2.49
C SER A 62 -12.07 -3.88 3.71
N GLU A 63 -12.25 -5.20 3.66
CA GLU A 63 -12.63 -6.02 4.81
C GLU A 63 -11.53 -6.04 5.89
N TYR A 64 -10.28 -5.86 5.48
CA TYR A 64 -9.10 -5.70 6.32
C TYR A 64 -8.83 -4.21 6.55
N ARG A 65 -9.81 -3.50 7.11
CA ARG A 65 -9.66 -2.07 7.42
C ARG A 65 -8.35 -1.86 8.18
N LEU A 66 -7.51 -0.94 7.67
CA LEU A 66 -6.48 -0.30 8.47
C LEU A 66 -7.23 0.44 9.59
N GLY A 67 -7.43 -0.21 10.72
CA GLY A 67 -7.88 0.45 11.95
C GLY A 67 -6.75 1.31 12.50
N ALA A 68 -6.53 1.27 13.80
CA ALA A 68 -5.33 1.82 14.43
C ALA A 68 -4.02 1.09 14.05
N ARG A 69 -4.07 0.06 13.19
CA ARG A 69 -2.93 -0.79 12.81
C ARG A 69 -2.15 -0.20 11.65
N ARG A 70 -0.82 -0.34 11.70
CA ARG A 70 0.11 0.19 10.68
C ARG A 70 0.35 -0.77 9.50
N LEU A 71 -0.04 -2.04 9.62
CA LEU A 71 -0.01 -3.00 8.52
C LEU A 71 -1.39 -3.63 8.38
N ARG A 72 -1.67 -4.18 7.19
CA ARG A 72 -3.00 -4.68 6.78
C ARG A 72 -3.46 -5.89 7.59
N GLY A 73 -2.54 -6.65 8.16
CA GLY A 73 -2.84 -7.91 8.85
C GLY A 73 -2.99 -9.11 7.92
N VAL A 74 -2.52 -8.98 6.68
CA VAL A 74 -2.48 -10.07 5.71
C VAL A 74 -1.15 -10.08 4.98
N ARG A 75 -0.71 -11.27 4.61
CA ARG A 75 0.42 -11.50 3.71
C ARG A 75 -0.06 -12.02 2.37
N LEU A 76 0.60 -11.61 1.29
CA LEU A 76 0.37 -12.14 -0.05
C LEU A 76 1.56 -13.02 -0.45
N VAL A 77 1.28 -14.28 -0.79
CA VAL A 77 2.26 -15.19 -1.38
C VAL A 77 1.77 -15.57 -2.76
N HIS A 78 2.52 -15.25 -3.82
CA HIS A 78 2.16 -15.57 -5.20
C HIS A 78 3.30 -16.27 -5.93
N THR A 79 2.99 -16.86 -7.08
CA THR A 79 3.99 -17.56 -7.89
C THR A 79 4.59 -16.67 -8.96
N HIS A 80 5.86 -16.91 -9.26
CA HIS A 80 6.51 -16.45 -10.48
C HIS A 80 6.85 -17.65 -11.37
N LEU A 81 6.43 -17.61 -12.63
CA LEU A 81 6.73 -18.65 -13.63
C LEU A 81 8.16 -18.55 -14.19
N LYS A 82 8.87 -17.46 -13.88
CA LYS A 82 10.27 -17.24 -14.19
C LYS A 82 11.05 -17.10 -12.88
N ASP A 83 12.32 -17.50 -12.88
CA ASP A 83 13.21 -17.30 -11.73
C ASP A 83 13.61 -15.83 -11.64
N GLN A 84 12.73 -15.03 -11.05
CA GLN A 84 12.91 -13.60 -10.87
C GLN A 84 12.46 -13.19 -9.47
N PRO A 85 13.16 -12.24 -8.83
CA PRO A 85 12.73 -11.68 -7.54
C PRO A 85 11.44 -10.86 -7.70
N LEU A 86 10.95 -10.30 -6.60
CA LEU A 86 9.85 -9.33 -6.63
C LEU A 86 10.16 -8.19 -7.59
N ASN A 87 9.20 -7.89 -8.45
CA ASN A 87 9.28 -6.81 -9.43
C ASN A 87 8.76 -5.48 -8.83
N GLN A 88 8.84 -4.38 -9.58
CA GLN A 88 8.42 -3.06 -9.08
C GLN A 88 6.91 -2.96 -8.83
N GLU A 89 6.08 -3.70 -9.57
CA GLU A 89 4.63 -3.76 -9.37
C GLU A 89 4.30 -4.45 -8.04
N ASP A 90 4.91 -5.60 -7.75
CA ASP A 90 4.74 -6.31 -6.48
C ASP A 90 5.08 -5.41 -5.27
N LEU A 91 6.19 -4.67 -5.38
CA LEU A 91 6.67 -3.77 -4.33
C LEU A 91 5.81 -2.51 -4.20
N THR A 92 5.24 -2.05 -5.30
CA THR A 92 4.27 -0.96 -5.32
C THR A 92 3.00 -1.39 -4.60
N ASP A 93 2.49 -2.59 -4.89
CA ASP A 93 1.30 -3.12 -4.24
C ASP A 93 1.52 -3.43 -2.76
N LEU A 94 2.70 -3.94 -2.39
CA LEU A 94 3.13 -4.08 -0.98
C LEU A 94 2.98 -2.75 -0.22
N ALA A 95 3.52 -1.66 -0.78
CA ALA A 95 3.44 -0.32 -0.19
C ALA A 95 2.01 0.22 -0.17
N MET A 96 1.35 0.23 -1.32
CA MET A 96 0.00 0.77 -1.50
C MET A 96 -1.01 0.11 -0.56
N LEU A 97 -1.00 -1.22 -0.52
CA LEU A 97 -1.95 -2.00 0.29
C LEU A 97 -1.49 -2.18 1.73
N ARG A 98 -0.24 -1.78 2.05
CA ARG A 98 0.40 -1.94 3.37
C ARG A 98 0.35 -3.38 3.87
N LEU A 99 0.61 -4.33 2.98
CA LEU A 99 0.63 -5.76 3.34
C LEU A 99 1.67 -6.00 4.43
N ASP A 100 1.42 -7.01 5.27
CA ASP A 100 2.38 -7.42 6.28
C ASP A 100 3.70 -7.85 5.61
N ILE A 101 3.59 -8.68 4.56
CA ILE A 101 4.66 -9.05 3.62
C ILE A 101 4.10 -9.37 2.23
N MET A 102 4.97 -9.29 1.21
CA MET A 102 4.76 -9.78 -0.15
C MET A 102 5.81 -10.85 -0.44
N ALA A 103 5.43 -12.01 -0.97
CA ALA A 103 6.38 -13.08 -1.30
C ALA A 103 6.11 -13.69 -2.67
N ALA A 104 7.16 -13.80 -3.50
CA ALA A 104 7.12 -14.44 -4.80
C ALA A 104 7.86 -15.79 -4.75
N LEU A 105 7.13 -16.87 -5.05
CA LEU A 105 7.63 -18.24 -5.08
C LEU A 105 7.86 -18.69 -6.53
N HIS A 106 9.09 -19.03 -6.87
CA HIS A 106 9.42 -19.52 -8.20
C HIS A 106 8.84 -20.92 -8.43
N VAL A 107 8.16 -21.08 -9.58
CA VAL A 107 7.67 -22.37 -10.08
C VAL A 107 8.74 -22.98 -10.97
N ARG A 108 9.35 -24.07 -10.51
CA ARG A 108 10.34 -24.79 -11.30
C ARG A 108 9.69 -25.52 -12.48
N SER A 109 10.52 -25.95 -13.43
CA SER A 109 10.09 -26.69 -14.62
C SER A 109 9.41 -28.05 -14.32
N ASP A 110 9.64 -28.62 -13.14
CA ASP A 110 8.98 -29.82 -12.64
C ASP A 110 7.67 -29.53 -11.87
N GLY A 111 7.23 -28.27 -11.82
CA GLY A 111 6.05 -27.80 -11.09
C GLY A 111 6.26 -27.65 -9.58
N LEU A 112 7.46 -27.95 -9.07
CA LEU A 112 7.76 -27.88 -7.65
C LEU A 112 8.24 -26.47 -7.23
N PRO A 113 8.19 -26.16 -5.93
CA PRO A 113 8.70 -24.91 -5.40
C PRO A 113 10.21 -24.75 -5.56
N GLY A 114 10.63 -23.58 -6.04
CA GLY A 114 12.01 -23.14 -6.13
C GLY A 114 12.40 -22.14 -5.04
N SER A 115 13.04 -21.06 -5.49
CA SER A 115 13.40 -19.90 -4.68
C SER A 115 12.16 -19.11 -4.25
N ILE A 116 12.23 -18.48 -3.08
CA ILE A 116 11.25 -17.50 -2.61
C ILE A 116 11.94 -16.16 -2.35
N SER A 117 11.35 -15.08 -2.85
CA SER A 117 11.76 -13.71 -2.58
C SER A 117 10.70 -13.03 -1.72
N ILE A 118 11.10 -12.29 -0.69
CA ILE A 118 10.18 -11.70 0.29
C ILE A 118 10.46 -10.20 0.40
N GLY A 119 9.42 -9.40 0.32
CA GLY A 119 9.41 -7.96 0.55
C GLY A 119 8.57 -7.62 1.78
N HIS A 120 9.04 -6.66 2.56
CA HIS A 120 8.31 -6.13 3.71
C HIS A 120 8.46 -4.62 3.79
N LEU A 121 7.50 -3.95 4.44
CA LEU A 121 7.58 -2.52 4.67
C LEU A 121 8.68 -2.16 5.68
N LEU A 122 9.23 -0.97 5.52
CA LEU A 122 10.14 -0.36 6.47
C LEU A 122 9.42 0.75 7.24
N PRO A 123 9.72 0.94 8.53
CA PRO A 123 9.34 2.17 9.22
C PRO A 123 10.06 3.36 8.58
N GLN A 124 9.61 4.57 8.91
CA GLN A 124 10.29 5.79 8.47
C GLN A 124 11.77 5.72 8.84
N ASN A 125 12.61 5.97 7.85
CA ASN A 125 14.05 5.85 7.96
C ASN A 125 14.72 7.01 7.20
N PRO A 126 15.97 7.37 7.55
CA PRO A 126 16.67 8.49 6.91
C PRO A 126 16.87 8.35 5.40
N LEU A 127 16.76 7.15 4.84
CA LEU A 127 16.92 6.88 3.41
C LEU A 127 15.59 6.93 2.64
N GLU A 128 14.47 7.24 3.31
CA GLU A 128 13.13 7.32 2.73
C GLU A 128 12.68 6.06 1.95
N LYS A 129 13.29 4.91 2.28
CA LYS A 129 12.92 3.62 1.68
C LYS A 129 11.61 3.13 2.27
N MET A 130 10.67 2.71 1.43
CA MET A 130 9.38 2.17 1.88
C MET A 130 9.42 0.69 2.24
N TYR A 131 10.29 -0.06 1.59
CA TYR A 131 10.35 -1.50 1.69
C TYR A 131 11.80 -2.00 1.61
N ALA A 132 12.01 -3.21 2.11
CA ALA A 132 13.21 -3.99 1.89
C ALA A 132 12.82 -5.31 1.23
N VAL A 133 13.73 -5.85 0.43
CA VAL A 133 13.60 -7.17 -0.20
C VAL A 133 14.71 -8.06 0.35
N LEU A 134 14.32 -9.19 0.93
CA LEU A 134 15.25 -10.21 1.40
C LEU A 134 15.86 -10.93 0.19
N PRO A 135 17.15 -11.34 0.27
CA PRO A 135 17.77 -12.15 -0.77
C PRO A 135 16.93 -13.40 -1.06
N PRO A 136 16.75 -13.80 -2.34
CA PRO A 136 16.04 -15.03 -2.65
C PRO A 136 16.74 -16.25 -2.04
N VAL A 137 15.98 -17.10 -1.36
CA VAL A 137 16.46 -18.36 -0.79
C VAL A 137 15.62 -19.52 -1.31
N PRO A 138 16.13 -20.75 -1.42
CA PRO A 138 15.27 -21.91 -1.64
C PRO A 138 14.18 -21.98 -0.58
N VAL A 139 12.92 -22.22 -0.95
CA VAL A 139 11.80 -22.15 0.02
C VAL A 139 11.94 -23.12 1.19
N HIS A 140 12.67 -24.23 1.00
CA HIS A 140 12.94 -25.20 2.06
C HIS A 140 14.00 -24.74 3.06
N ASP A 141 14.83 -23.77 2.68
CA ASP A 141 15.84 -23.13 3.53
C ASP A 141 15.31 -21.83 4.17
N LEU A 142 14.04 -21.49 3.95
CA LEU A 142 13.44 -20.29 4.50
C LEU A 142 13.31 -20.40 6.02
N ASP A 143 14.17 -19.70 6.73
CA ASP A 143 14.13 -19.53 8.19
C ASP A 143 13.77 -18.08 8.53
N LEU A 144 12.47 -17.79 8.57
CA LEU A 144 11.94 -16.46 8.89
C LEU A 144 10.68 -16.60 9.74
N ASP A 145 10.75 -16.15 11.00
CA ASP A 145 9.57 -15.92 11.83
C ASP A 145 8.94 -14.58 11.44
N ILE A 146 7.83 -14.65 10.70
CA ILE A 146 7.15 -13.44 10.23
C ILE A 146 6.42 -12.72 11.34
N LEU A 147 5.97 -13.42 12.40
CA LEU A 147 5.25 -12.77 13.49
C LEU A 147 6.20 -11.89 14.28
N ASP A 148 7.41 -12.38 14.54
CA ASP A 148 8.47 -11.61 15.18
C ASP A 148 8.87 -10.41 14.32
N LEU A 149 9.05 -10.60 13.00
CA LEU A 149 9.33 -9.51 12.06
C LEU A 149 8.23 -8.43 12.10
N ILE A 150 6.97 -8.83 11.90
CA ILE A 150 5.81 -7.92 11.88
C ILE A 150 5.68 -7.18 13.20
N THR A 151 5.77 -7.89 14.32
CA THR A 151 5.64 -7.30 15.66
C THR A 151 6.79 -6.33 15.94
N GLY A 152 8.00 -6.60 15.41
CA GLY A 152 9.12 -5.67 15.44
C GLY A 152 8.84 -4.39 14.65
N LEU A 153 8.42 -4.54 13.39
CA LEU A 153 8.09 -3.43 12.49
C LEU A 153 6.97 -2.55 13.06
N GLU A 154 5.87 -3.14 13.54
CA GLU A 154 4.76 -2.39 14.13
C GLU A 154 5.19 -1.58 15.35
N ARG A 155 6.02 -2.15 16.24
CA ARG A 155 6.59 -1.43 17.39
C ARG A 155 7.43 -0.23 16.98
N GLU A 156 8.25 -0.37 15.93
CA GLU A 156 9.05 0.75 15.41
C GLU A 156 8.17 1.83 14.77
N MET A 157 7.18 1.43 13.97
CA MET A 157 6.21 2.35 13.37
C MET A 157 5.39 3.11 14.41
N GLU A 158 4.97 2.44 15.49
CA GLU A 158 4.25 3.05 16.61
C GLU A 158 5.10 4.09 17.34
N ARG A 159 6.38 3.81 17.60
CA ARG A 159 7.29 4.78 18.23
C ARG A 159 7.43 6.04 17.39
N THR A 160 7.62 5.89 16.08
CA THR A 160 7.71 7.04 15.17
C THR A 160 6.39 7.81 15.12
N ALA A 161 5.27 7.11 15.06
CA ALA A 161 3.94 7.73 15.08
C ALA A 161 3.66 8.51 16.37
N ALA A 162 3.96 7.95 17.53
CA ALA A 162 3.73 8.60 18.82
C ALA A 162 4.60 9.86 18.97
N ALA A 163 5.86 9.82 18.51
CA ALA A 163 6.72 11.01 18.48
C ALA A 163 6.12 12.13 17.60
N ILE A 164 5.41 11.76 16.55
CA ILE A 164 4.72 12.69 15.64
C ILE A 164 3.42 13.22 16.26
N GLU A 165 2.60 12.35 16.88
CA GLU A 165 1.30 12.70 17.46
C GLU A 165 1.43 13.65 18.66
N VAL A 166 2.48 13.50 19.47
CA VAL A 166 2.82 14.45 20.55
C VAL A 166 3.03 15.87 20.00
N ALA A 167 3.40 16.03 18.73
CA ALA A 167 3.51 17.32 18.07
C ALA A 167 2.15 17.97 17.67
N LYS A 168 1.00 17.28 17.89
CA LYS A 168 -0.39 17.77 17.72
C LYS A 168 -0.67 18.57 16.43
N LYS A 169 -0.15 18.13 15.29
CA LYS A 169 -0.45 18.76 13.99
C LYS A 169 -0.88 17.72 12.97
N ASP A 170 -2.05 17.94 12.37
CA ASP A 170 -2.46 17.23 11.16
C ASP A 170 -1.36 17.36 10.11
N ARG A 171 -0.98 16.27 9.43
CA ARG A 171 0.14 16.27 8.48
C ARG A 171 -0.39 16.10 7.07
N ALA A 172 -0.32 17.18 6.30
CA ALA A 172 -0.99 17.24 5.01
C ALA A 172 -0.05 17.20 3.80
N ILE A 173 -0.52 16.54 2.75
CA ILE A 173 -0.08 16.82 1.38
C ILE A 173 -1.14 17.68 0.69
N LEU A 174 -0.70 18.78 0.08
CA LEU A 174 -1.56 19.64 -0.73
C LEU A 174 -1.61 19.12 -2.17
N VAL A 175 -2.77 19.16 -2.81
CA VAL A 175 -2.95 18.68 -4.18
C VAL A 175 -3.66 19.75 -5.01
N SER A 176 -3.03 20.17 -6.11
CA SER A 176 -3.66 20.99 -7.14
C SER A 176 -3.71 20.24 -8.46
N VAL A 177 -4.92 20.08 -9.00
CA VAL A 177 -5.20 19.45 -10.28
C VAL A 177 -5.98 20.42 -11.14
N SER A 178 -5.32 21.05 -12.11
CA SER A 178 -5.96 22.05 -12.96
C SER A 178 -5.33 22.14 -14.34
N ARG A 179 -6.12 22.62 -15.31
CA ARG A 179 -5.66 22.97 -16.67
C ARG A 179 -5.00 24.35 -16.74
N LYS A 180 -5.12 25.15 -15.67
CA LYS A 180 -4.43 26.46 -15.53
C LYS A 180 -2.95 26.33 -15.81
N ASN A 181 -2.30 27.45 -16.17
CA ASN A 181 -0.85 27.45 -16.34
C ASN A 181 -0.15 27.09 -15.01
N ARG A 182 1.13 26.72 -15.09
CA ARG A 182 1.86 26.23 -13.92
C ARG A 182 1.99 27.29 -12.83
N GLN A 183 2.24 28.54 -13.22
CA GLN A 183 2.44 29.64 -12.30
C GLN A 183 1.19 29.95 -11.46
N GLU A 184 0.01 30.01 -12.10
CA GLU A 184 -1.26 30.19 -11.38
C GLU A 184 -1.53 29.06 -10.38
N GLN A 185 -1.12 27.84 -10.67
CA GLN A 185 -1.28 26.72 -9.74
C GLN A 185 -0.30 26.78 -8.57
N GLU A 186 0.94 27.18 -8.83
CA GLU A 186 1.95 27.36 -7.79
C GLU A 186 1.55 28.49 -6.83
N GLU A 187 0.99 29.58 -7.35
CA GLU A 187 0.40 30.67 -6.55
C GLU A 187 -0.79 30.19 -5.71
N SER A 188 -1.72 29.44 -6.32
CA SER A 188 -2.87 28.85 -5.63
C SER A 188 -2.45 27.90 -4.49
N ILE A 189 -1.42 27.08 -4.73
CA ILE A 189 -0.86 26.19 -3.70
C ILE A 189 -0.14 26.96 -2.61
N ALA A 190 0.57 28.04 -2.94
CA ALA A 190 1.21 28.88 -1.93
C ALA A 190 0.18 29.51 -0.99
N GLU A 191 -0.94 30.01 -1.53
CA GLU A 191 -2.08 30.48 -0.75
C GLU A 191 -2.67 29.37 0.14
N LEU A 192 -2.96 28.20 -0.44
CA LEU A 192 -3.52 27.07 0.30
C LEU A 192 -2.61 26.62 1.45
N LYS A 193 -1.28 26.71 1.27
CA LYS A 193 -0.31 26.41 2.31
C LYS A 193 -0.41 27.37 3.50
N GLU A 194 -0.63 28.66 3.25
CA GLU A 194 -0.84 29.65 4.32
C GLU A 194 -2.18 29.44 5.05
N LEU A 195 -3.24 29.06 4.32
CA LEU A 195 -4.51 28.67 4.94
C LEU A 195 -4.34 27.46 5.86
N ALA A 196 -3.71 26.39 5.37
CA ALA A 196 -3.47 25.17 6.15
C ALA A 196 -2.64 25.46 7.41
N ARG A 197 -1.59 26.29 7.30
CA ARG A 197 -0.79 26.74 8.44
C ARG A 197 -1.63 27.47 9.49
N SER A 198 -2.59 28.28 9.06
CA SER A 198 -3.49 29.02 9.94
C SER A 198 -4.46 28.12 10.69
N ASP A 199 -4.79 26.93 10.16
CA ASP A 199 -5.58 25.89 10.85
C ASP A 199 -4.73 24.97 11.74
N GLY A 200 -3.42 25.22 11.83
CA GLY A 200 -2.48 24.38 12.58
C GLY A 200 -2.03 23.11 11.85
N ILE A 201 -2.34 22.98 10.56
CA ILE A 201 -1.93 21.84 9.72
C ILE A 201 -0.46 21.99 9.32
N HIS A 202 0.32 20.92 9.51
CA HIS A 202 1.70 20.81 9.07
C HIS A 202 1.76 20.28 7.63
N VAL A 203 2.02 21.17 6.68
CA VAL A 203 2.17 20.82 5.27
C VAL A 203 3.53 20.17 5.03
N LEU A 204 3.52 18.89 4.65
CA LEU A 204 4.70 18.08 4.36
C LEU A 204 5.19 18.28 2.92
N ASP A 205 4.26 18.41 1.97
CA ASP A 205 4.56 18.48 0.55
C ASP A 205 3.38 19.02 -0.27
N ALA A 206 3.61 19.32 -1.55
CA ALA A 206 2.58 19.71 -2.50
C ALA A 206 2.73 19.02 -3.86
N VAL A 207 1.63 18.51 -4.39
CA VAL A 207 1.53 17.86 -5.71
C VAL A 207 0.75 18.75 -6.67
N VAL A 208 1.40 19.22 -7.72
CA VAL A 208 0.78 20.00 -8.80
C VAL A 208 0.70 19.16 -10.07
N GLN A 209 -0.52 18.94 -10.57
CA GLN A 209 -0.79 18.13 -11.74
C GLN A 209 -1.58 18.91 -12.80
N ARG A 210 -1.10 18.85 -14.05
CA ARG A 210 -1.79 19.38 -15.23
C ARG A 210 -2.28 18.24 -16.12
N PRO A 211 -3.50 17.72 -15.92
CA PRO A 211 -4.00 16.63 -16.74
C PRO A 211 -4.51 17.14 -18.09
N GLN A 212 -4.39 16.32 -19.13
CA GLN A 212 -5.09 16.57 -20.40
C GLN A 212 -6.61 16.45 -20.20
N GLU A 213 -7.05 15.42 -19.48
CA GLU A 213 -8.45 15.22 -19.10
C GLU A 213 -8.58 14.93 -17.61
N LEU A 214 -9.57 15.56 -16.96
CA LEU A 214 -9.84 15.36 -15.54
C LEU A 214 -10.62 14.06 -15.34
N ASN A 215 -10.09 13.18 -14.49
CA ASN A 215 -10.84 12.00 -14.08
C ASN A 215 -12.03 12.45 -13.21
N ARG A 216 -13.26 12.11 -13.60
CA ARG A 216 -14.45 12.55 -12.85
C ARG A 216 -14.51 12.01 -11.41
N LYS A 217 -13.92 10.84 -11.16
CA LYS A 217 -13.94 10.15 -9.87
C LYS A 217 -12.86 10.65 -8.90
N TYR A 218 -11.65 10.96 -9.39
CA TYR A 218 -10.51 11.30 -8.53
C TYR A 218 -9.84 12.64 -8.84
N LEU A 219 -10.22 13.32 -9.92
CA LEU A 219 -9.50 14.42 -10.61
C LEU A 219 -8.13 14.01 -11.18
N LEU A 220 -7.40 13.15 -10.47
CA LEU A 220 -6.15 12.50 -10.86
C LEU A 220 -6.39 11.23 -11.66
N GLY A 221 -5.43 10.86 -12.52
CA GLY A 221 -5.34 9.51 -13.07
C GLY A 221 -4.91 8.50 -12.00
N GLU A 222 -5.20 7.21 -12.20
CA GLU A 222 -4.91 6.16 -11.23
C GLU A 222 -3.43 6.06 -10.87
N GLY A 223 -2.52 6.18 -11.85
CA GLY A 223 -1.08 6.18 -11.58
C GLY A 223 -0.65 7.32 -10.66
N LYS A 224 -1.20 8.53 -10.85
CA LYS A 224 -0.88 9.69 -10.01
C LYS A 224 -1.48 9.56 -8.60
N LEU A 225 -2.62 8.90 -8.49
CA LEU A 225 -3.23 8.57 -7.21
C LEU A 225 -2.37 7.54 -6.44
N LYS A 226 -1.83 6.52 -7.12
CA LYS A 226 -0.86 5.57 -6.52
C LYS A 226 0.39 6.29 -6.03
N GLU A 227 0.98 7.16 -6.85
CA GLU A 227 2.13 8.00 -6.44
C GLU A 227 1.82 8.85 -5.21
N LEU A 228 0.62 9.44 -5.13
CA LEU A 228 0.19 10.25 -4.00
C LEU A 228 0.10 9.43 -2.70
N VAL A 229 -0.47 8.22 -2.75
CA VAL A 229 -0.55 7.32 -1.58
C VAL A 229 0.84 6.93 -1.11
N ILE A 230 1.71 6.48 -2.02
CA ILE A 230 3.11 6.16 -1.75
C ILE A 230 3.82 7.32 -1.04
N ARG A 231 3.71 8.52 -1.62
CA ARG A 231 4.38 9.71 -1.09
C ARG A 231 3.82 10.12 0.27
N SER A 232 2.51 9.98 0.46
CA SER A 232 1.86 10.23 1.74
C SER A 232 2.36 9.27 2.82
N GLN A 233 2.53 7.99 2.50
CA GLN A 233 3.09 7.01 3.44
C GLN A 233 4.54 7.34 3.81
N GLN A 234 5.40 7.66 2.82
CA GLN A 234 6.79 8.02 3.05
C GLN A 234 6.93 9.21 3.99
N LEU A 235 6.15 10.26 3.73
CA LEU A 235 6.19 11.49 4.51
C LEU A 235 5.37 11.38 5.81
N GLY A 236 4.65 10.28 6.04
CA GLY A 236 3.74 10.11 7.17
C GLY A 236 2.63 11.17 7.20
N ALA A 237 2.04 11.46 6.04
CA ALA A 237 0.84 12.27 5.93
C ALA A 237 -0.41 11.43 6.29
N ASP A 238 -1.37 12.07 6.93
CA ASP A 238 -2.67 11.50 7.31
C ASP A 238 -3.85 12.31 6.73
N LEU A 239 -3.55 13.47 6.12
CA LEU A 239 -4.49 14.38 5.50
C LEU A 239 -4.08 14.68 4.05
N ILE A 240 -5.04 14.67 3.14
CA ILE A 240 -4.90 15.25 1.81
C ILE A 240 -5.82 16.46 1.70
N VAL A 241 -5.26 17.60 1.28
CA VAL A 241 -6.01 18.84 1.05
C VAL A 241 -6.00 19.16 -0.43
N PHE A 242 -7.18 19.10 -1.06
CA PHE A 242 -7.34 19.49 -2.45
C PHE A 242 -7.59 20.99 -2.57
N ASP A 243 -6.86 21.62 -3.50
CA ASP A 243 -7.04 23.01 -3.84
C ASP A 243 -8.38 23.28 -4.56
N GLN A 244 -8.90 22.27 -5.26
CA GLN A 244 -10.18 22.31 -5.95
C GLN A 244 -11.30 21.78 -5.06
N ASN A 245 -12.49 22.35 -5.21
CA ASN A 245 -13.69 21.83 -4.56
C ASN A 245 -13.99 20.41 -5.06
N LEU A 246 -14.30 19.54 -4.12
CA LEU A 246 -14.62 18.15 -4.39
C LEU A 246 -16.09 17.89 -4.12
N SER A 247 -16.70 17.04 -4.95
CA SER A 247 -18.01 16.48 -4.62
C SER A 247 -17.88 15.46 -3.48
N PRO A 248 -18.94 15.22 -2.68
CA PRO A 248 -18.92 14.19 -1.64
C PRO A 248 -18.55 12.80 -2.16
N ALA A 249 -18.89 12.48 -3.41
CA ALA A 249 -18.52 11.21 -4.05
C ALA A 249 -17.03 11.11 -4.36
N GLN A 250 -16.38 12.23 -4.75
CA GLN A 250 -14.93 12.29 -4.96
C GLN A 250 -14.17 12.17 -3.64
N ILE A 251 -14.61 12.89 -2.59
CA ILE A 251 -14.01 12.79 -1.25
C ILE A 251 -14.02 11.35 -0.77
N ARG A 252 -15.18 10.67 -0.85
CA ARG A 252 -15.28 9.24 -0.49
C ARG A 252 -14.39 8.37 -1.36
N SER A 253 -14.46 8.53 -2.68
CA SER A 253 -13.69 7.70 -3.62
C SER A 253 -12.17 7.83 -3.42
N ILE A 254 -11.67 9.05 -3.17
CA ILE A 254 -10.25 9.28 -2.89
C ILE A 254 -9.92 8.76 -1.50
N GLY A 255 -10.77 9.02 -0.49
CA GLY A 255 -10.59 8.51 0.87
C GLY A 255 -10.53 6.98 0.93
N ASP A 256 -11.36 6.28 0.16
CA ASP A 256 -11.38 4.81 0.13
C ASP A 256 -10.11 4.23 -0.51
N VAL A 257 -9.57 4.88 -1.54
CA VAL A 257 -8.35 4.41 -2.23
C VAL A 257 -7.10 4.78 -1.44
N THR A 258 -7.10 5.96 -0.83
CA THR A 258 -5.94 6.50 -0.13
C THR A 258 -5.87 6.12 1.34
N GLU A 259 -7.02 5.72 1.90
CA GLU A 259 -7.25 5.44 3.32
C GLU A 259 -6.78 6.57 4.24
N MET A 260 -6.91 7.80 3.76
CA MET A 260 -6.57 9.03 4.45
C MET A 260 -7.78 9.96 4.53
N ARG A 261 -7.73 10.91 5.47
CA ARG A 261 -8.73 11.98 5.50
C ARG A 261 -8.50 12.89 4.30
N VAL A 262 -9.58 13.19 3.58
CA VAL A 262 -9.54 14.08 2.41
C VAL A 262 -10.47 15.26 2.66
N ILE A 263 -9.94 16.47 2.52
CA ILE A 263 -10.72 17.71 2.56
C ILE A 263 -10.41 18.53 1.31
N ASP A 264 -11.29 19.47 0.98
CA ASP A 264 -11.04 20.45 -0.06
C ASP A 264 -10.82 21.85 0.53
N ARG A 265 -10.49 22.80 -0.35
CA ARG A 265 -10.26 24.20 0.00
C ARG A 265 -11.45 24.81 0.75
N THR A 266 -12.68 24.50 0.35
CA THR A 266 -13.88 25.04 1.01
C THR A 266 -13.97 24.52 2.44
N GLN A 267 -13.80 23.21 2.66
CA GLN A 267 -13.82 22.62 3.99
C GLN A 267 -12.71 23.18 4.88
N LEU A 268 -11.48 23.33 4.37
CA LEU A 268 -10.39 23.93 5.13
C LEU A 268 -10.73 25.36 5.60
N ILE A 269 -11.31 26.17 4.72
CA ILE A 269 -11.74 27.53 5.07
C ILE A 269 -12.81 27.49 6.17
N LEU A 270 -13.78 26.57 6.07
CA LEU A 270 -14.80 26.37 7.09
C LEU A 270 -14.20 25.95 8.45
N ASP A 271 -13.22 25.05 8.45
CA ASP A 271 -12.55 24.58 9.67
C ASP A 271 -11.81 25.74 10.37
N ILE A 272 -11.11 26.60 9.60
CA ILE A 272 -10.44 27.80 10.14
C ILE A 272 -11.44 28.74 10.82
N PHE A 273 -12.62 28.94 10.22
CA PHE A 273 -13.66 29.78 10.81
C PHE A 273 -14.27 29.15 12.06
N ALA A 274 -14.40 27.83 12.12
CA ALA A 274 -14.93 27.13 13.29
C ALA A 274 -13.97 27.13 14.49
N ARG A 275 -12.67 27.29 14.28
CA ARG A 275 -11.65 27.38 15.35
C ARG A 275 -11.48 28.77 15.96
N ARG A 276 -12.05 29.81 15.34
CA ARG A 276 -12.03 31.19 15.84
C ARG A 276 -13.26 31.51 16.67
#